data_AF-A0A210PZU0-F1
#
_entry.id   AF-A0A210PZU0-F1
#
_cell.length_a   1.000
_cell.length_b   1.000
_cell.length_c   1.000
_cell.angle_alpha   90.00
_cell.angle_beta   90.00
_cell.angle_gamma   90.00
#
_symmetry.space_group_name_H-M   'P 1'
#
loop_
_entity.id
_entity.type
_entity.pdbx_description
1 polymer ?
#
loop_
_entity_poly.entity_id
_entity_poly.type
_entity_poly.pdbx_seq_one_letter_code
_entity_poly.pdbx_strand_id
1 'polypeptide(L)'
;MDEKQLIHIWNALQTMEASNYSIFIATDAEFVRKRAKSLFNNMLETEGRIVHIDWGAKGAGLVGGFWKVVMDFLVLAKCDILVLTSSGFGIMSSYLNTNVSHLYCLTAHALVPCSRYTVNDFYLGELLSPF
;
A
#
# COMPACT_ATOMS: atom_id res chain seq x y z
N MET A 1 7.46 7.44 7.47
CA MET A 1 6.56 6.58 8.27
C MET A 1 7.32 6.17 9.53
N ASP A 2 6.75 6.42 10.70
CA ASP A 2 7.35 5.95 11.97
C ASP A 2 7.03 4.46 12.13
N GLU A 3 8.05 3.64 12.43
CA GLU A 3 7.89 2.20 12.66
C GLU A 3 6.88 1.90 13.77
N LYS A 4 6.73 2.82 14.74
CA LYS A 4 5.73 2.70 15.81
C LYS A 4 4.30 2.71 15.29
N GLN A 5 4.01 3.46 14.21
CA GLN A 5 2.65 3.56 13.66
C GLN A 5 2.26 2.29 12.89
N LEU A 6 3.24 1.54 12.38
CA LEU A 6 2.98 0.28 11.67
C LEU A 6 2.29 -0.77 12.54
N ILE A 7 2.40 -0.69 13.86
CA ILE A 7 1.72 -1.63 14.77
C ILE A 7 0.21 -1.64 14.56
N HIS A 8 -0.40 -0.49 14.23
CA HIS A 8 -1.82 -0.39 13.96
C HIS A 8 -2.20 -1.13 12.68
N ILE A 9 -1.34 -1.06 11.65
CA ILE A 9 -1.50 -1.81 10.40
C ILE A 9 -1.36 -3.31 10.67
N TRP A 10 -0.31 -3.73 11.37
CA TRP A 10 -0.07 -5.14 11.67
C TRP A 10 -1.22 -5.78 12.43
N ASN A 11 -1.70 -5.15 13.49
CA ASN A 11 -2.81 -5.67 14.28
C ASN A 11 -4.10 -5.80 13.44
N ALA A 12 -4.40 -4.82 12.58
CA ALA A 12 -5.57 -4.88 11.73
C ALA A 12 -5.45 -5.98 10.67
N LEU A 13 -4.31 -6.07 9.97
CA LEU A 13 -4.09 -7.08 8.95
C LEU A 13 -4.07 -8.51 9.52
N GLN A 14 -3.52 -8.73 10.72
CA GLN A 14 -3.57 -10.05 11.37
C GLN A 14 -5.01 -10.45 11.71
N THR A 15 -5.84 -9.49 12.13
CA THR A 15 -7.27 -9.73 12.36
C THR A 15 -8.00 -10.08 11.06
N MET A 16 -7.65 -9.42 9.95
CA MET A 16 -8.19 -9.71 8.62
C MET A 16 -7.74 -11.09 8.11
N GLU A 17 -6.46 -11.45 8.25
CA GLU A 17 -5.95 -12.77 7.85
C GLU A 17 -6.64 -13.88 8.65
N ALA A 18 -6.83 -13.71 9.95
CA ALA A 18 -7.60 -14.63 10.79
C ALA A 18 -9.08 -14.76 10.35
N SER A 19 -9.59 -13.78 9.62
CA SER A 19 -10.91 -13.79 9.00
C SER A 19 -10.90 -14.30 7.55
N ASN A 20 -9.85 -15.03 7.15
CA ASN A 20 -9.64 -15.63 5.83
C ASN A 20 -9.42 -14.63 4.67
N TYR A 21 -8.91 -13.44 4.94
CA TYR A 21 -8.44 -12.54 3.88
C TYR A 21 -7.00 -12.87 3.47
N SER A 22 -6.72 -12.80 2.16
CA SER A 22 -5.35 -12.79 1.64
C SER A 22 -4.75 -11.40 1.78
N ILE A 23 -3.50 -11.32 2.22
CA ILE A 23 -2.84 -10.04 2.51
C ILE A 23 -1.89 -9.66 1.37
N PHE A 24 -2.06 -8.48 0.81
CA PHE A 24 -1.15 -7.92 -0.18
C PHE A 24 -0.50 -6.64 0.35
N ILE A 25 0.83 -6.53 0.26
CA ILE A 25 1.57 -5.36 0.74
C ILE A 25 2.44 -4.80 -0.38
N ALA A 26 2.12 -3.59 -0.81
CA ALA A 26 2.94 -2.80 -1.71
C ALA A 26 3.89 -1.90 -0.91
N THR A 27 5.17 -2.25 -0.85
CA THR A 27 6.19 -1.46 -0.16
C THR A 27 7.57 -1.58 -0.82
N ASP A 28 8.29 -0.46 -0.86
CA ASP A 28 9.70 -0.34 -1.24
C ASP A 28 10.64 -0.52 -0.04
N ALA A 29 10.11 -0.49 1.19
CA ALA A 29 10.84 -0.67 2.42
C ALA A 29 11.08 -2.15 2.74
N GLU A 30 12.34 -2.56 2.70
CA GLU A 30 12.73 -3.97 2.88
C GLU A 30 12.35 -4.52 4.26
N PHE A 31 12.46 -3.71 5.32
CA PHE A 31 12.11 -4.14 6.69
C PHE A 31 10.62 -4.42 6.84
N VAL A 32 9.76 -3.61 6.20
CA VAL A 32 8.30 -3.81 6.15
C VAL A 32 7.98 -5.13 5.47
N ARG A 33 8.63 -5.41 4.33
CA ARG A 33 8.47 -6.66 3.59
C ARG A 33 8.92 -7.88 4.39
N LYS A 34 10.11 -7.82 5.01
CA LYS A 34 10.61 -8.91 5.86
C LYS A 34 9.70 -9.17 7.04
N ARG A 35 9.21 -8.10 7.69
CA ARG A 35 8.29 -8.22 8.81
C ARG A 35 6.97 -8.85 8.38
N ALA A 36 6.39 -8.41 7.27
CA ALA A 36 5.17 -8.98 6.72
C ALA A 36 5.29 -10.49 6.45
N LYS A 37 6.38 -10.93 5.80
CA LYS A 37 6.65 -12.37 5.55
C LYS A 37 6.76 -13.19 6.84
N SER A 38 7.21 -12.58 7.93
CA SER A 38 7.26 -13.26 9.24
C SER A 38 5.91 -13.31 9.96
N LEU A 39 4.96 -12.45 9.56
CA LEU A 39 3.68 -12.27 10.24
C LEU A 39 2.54 -13.04 9.57
N PHE A 40 2.53 -13.09 8.23
CA PHE A 40 1.41 -13.57 7.44
C PHE A 40 1.77 -14.85 6.70
N ASN A 41 0.87 -15.84 6.76
CA ASN A 41 1.01 -17.10 6.04
C ASN A 41 0.41 -17.00 4.63
N ASN A 42 -0.64 -16.20 4.47
CA ASN A 42 -1.40 -16.04 3.22
C ASN A 42 -1.07 -14.71 2.55
N MET A 43 0.23 -14.43 2.40
CA MET A 43 0.71 -13.22 1.76
C MET A 43 0.79 -13.39 0.24
N LEU A 44 0.14 -12.48 -0.49
CA LEU A 44 0.30 -12.32 -1.93
C LEU A 44 1.46 -11.37 -2.20
N GLU A 45 2.33 -11.75 -3.12
CA GLU A 45 3.43 -10.90 -3.58
C GLU A 45 3.53 -10.95 -5.10
N THR A 46 3.96 -9.84 -5.69
CA THR A 46 4.48 -9.80 -7.06
C THR A 46 6.00 -9.68 -6.97
N GLU A 47 6.70 -10.31 -7.91
CA GLU A 47 8.17 -10.34 -7.90
C GLU A 47 8.79 -8.96 -8.15
N GLY A 48 9.96 -8.72 -7.55
CA GLY A 48 10.74 -7.51 -7.76
C GLY A 48 10.58 -6.43 -6.68
N ARG A 49 11.23 -5.29 -6.92
CA ARG A 49 11.27 -4.14 -6.01
C ARG A 49 10.49 -2.98 -6.61
N ILE A 50 9.68 -2.30 -5.78
CA ILE A 50 9.09 -1.01 -6.14
C ILE A 50 10.24 -0.01 -6.22
N VAL A 51 10.41 0.62 -7.38
CA VAL A 51 11.45 1.62 -7.63
C VAL A 51 10.80 2.89 -8.18
N HIS A 52 11.36 4.05 -7.85
CA HIS A 52 11.00 5.30 -8.54
C HIS A 52 11.48 5.22 -9.99
N ILE A 53 10.54 5.11 -10.92
CA ILE A 53 10.80 4.88 -12.34
C ILE A 53 11.60 6.04 -12.94
N ASP A 54 11.37 7.27 -12.47
CA ASP A 54 12.06 8.46 -12.98
C ASP A 54 13.54 8.54 -12.58
N TRP A 55 13.94 8.00 -11.41
CA TRP A 55 15.27 8.26 -10.84
C TRP A 55 16.16 7.02 -10.67
N GLY A 56 15.60 5.82 -10.64
CA GLY A 56 16.28 4.68 -9.98
C GLY A 56 16.88 3.59 -10.86
N ALA A 57 16.37 3.36 -12.07
CA ALA A 57 16.65 2.10 -12.77
C ALA A 57 17.28 2.31 -14.16
N LYS A 58 18.42 1.65 -14.41
CA LYS A 58 19.05 1.53 -15.73
C LYS A 58 18.95 0.09 -16.22
N GLY A 59 18.78 -0.10 -17.53
CA GLY A 59 18.76 -1.44 -18.17
C GLY A 59 17.54 -2.27 -17.80
N ALA A 60 17.70 -3.60 -17.74
CA ALA A 60 16.60 -4.55 -17.47
C ALA A 60 15.86 -4.32 -16.14
N GLY A 61 16.52 -3.69 -15.16
CA GLY A 61 15.91 -3.29 -13.89
C GLY A 61 14.83 -2.21 -14.04
N LEU A 62 14.85 -1.41 -15.11
CA LEU A 62 13.83 -0.39 -15.39
C LEU A 62 12.53 -1.04 -15.84
N VAL A 63 12.60 -2.02 -16.75
CA VAL A 63 11.44 -2.74 -17.26
C VAL A 63 10.83 -3.57 -16.14
N GLY A 64 11.63 -4.35 -15.40
CA GLY A 64 11.15 -5.13 -14.26
C GLY A 64 10.57 -4.27 -13.14
N GLY A 65 11.21 -3.14 -12.84
CA GLY A 65 10.72 -2.16 -11.87
C GLY A 65 9.38 -1.55 -12.28
N PHE A 66 9.26 -1.13 -13.54
CA PHE A 66 8.00 -0.60 -14.10
C PHE A 66 6.87 -1.64 -14.02
N TRP A 67 7.13 -2.87 -14.47
CA TRP A 67 6.15 -3.95 -14.38
C TRP A 67 5.68 -4.20 -12.95
N LYS A 68 6.61 -4.24 -12.00
CA LYS A 68 6.31 -4.39 -10.58
C LYS A 68 5.41 -3.26 -10.06
N VAL A 69 5.74 -2.00 -10.36
CA VAL A 69 4.93 -0.85 -9.96
C VAL A 69 3.52 -0.93 -10.55
N VAL A 70 3.39 -1.23 -11.84
CA VAL A 70 2.08 -1.34 -12.50
C VAL A 70 1.26 -2.49 -11.92
N MET A 71 1.87 -3.66 -11.71
CA MET A 71 1.16 -4.81 -11.15
C MET A 71 0.69 -4.55 -9.73
N ASP A 72 1.55 -4.00 -8.87
CA ASP A 72 1.17 -3.65 -7.50
C ASP A 72 0.01 -2.66 -7.48
N PHE A 73 0.09 -1.66 -8.34
CA PHE A 73 -0.93 -0.63 -8.43
C PHE A 73 -2.29 -1.20 -8.83
N LEU A 74 -2.30 -2.10 -9.83
CA LEU A 74 -3.51 -2.77 -10.29
C LEU A 74 -4.09 -3.72 -9.23
N VAL A 75 -3.24 -4.44 -8.48
CA VAL A 75 -3.71 -5.27 -7.36
C VAL A 75 -4.36 -4.40 -6.28
N LEU A 76 -3.70 -3.31 -5.84
CA LEU A 76 -4.27 -2.39 -4.85
C LEU A 76 -5.61 -1.80 -5.30
N ALA A 77 -5.73 -1.47 -6.60
CA ALA A 77 -6.96 -0.93 -7.18
C ALA A 77 -8.11 -1.95 -7.26
N LYS A 78 -7.85 -3.23 -6.93
CA LYS A 78 -8.83 -4.33 -6.96
C LYS A 78 -9.07 -4.98 -5.60
N CYS A 79 -8.34 -4.61 -4.56
CA CYS A 79 -8.54 -5.15 -3.21
C CYS A 79 -9.94 -4.78 -2.66
N ASP A 80 -10.57 -5.70 -1.92
CA ASP A 80 -11.85 -5.46 -1.26
C ASP A 80 -11.73 -4.45 -0.11
N ILE A 81 -10.59 -4.50 0.59
CA ILE A 81 -10.23 -3.60 1.68
C ILE A 81 -8.87 -3.00 1.34
N LEU A 82 -8.75 -1.69 1.46
CA LEU A 82 -7.50 -0.98 1.19
C LEU A 82 -7.06 -0.22 2.45
N VAL A 83 -5.82 -0.43 2.86
CA VAL A 83 -5.19 0.27 4.00
C VAL A 83 -4.12 1.20 3.45
N LEU A 84 -4.32 2.50 3.64
CA LEU A 84 -3.46 3.54 3.10
C LEU A 84 -2.52 4.10 4.15
N THR A 85 -1.33 4.44 3.70
CA THR A 85 -0.39 5.35 4.37
C THR A 85 -0.28 6.64 3.54
N SER A 86 0.47 7.64 4.02
CA SER A 86 0.75 8.86 3.26
C SER A 86 1.67 8.56 2.07
N SER A 87 1.08 8.04 0.98
CA SER A 87 1.76 7.65 -0.25
C SER A 87 0.86 7.94 -1.46
N GLY A 88 1.37 8.75 -2.40
CA GLY A 88 0.63 9.09 -3.62
C GLY A 88 0.24 7.86 -4.44
N PHE A 89 1.07 6.82 -4.40
CA PHE A 89 0.82 5.53 -5.04
C PHE A 89 -0.45 4.84 -4.51
N GLY A 90 -0.58 4.72 -3.18
CA GLY A 90 -1.75 4.11 -2.55
C GLY A 90 -2.99 5.00 -2.63
N ILE A 91 -2.83 6.32 -2.48
CA ILE A 91 -3.93 7.28 -2.64
C ILE A 91 -4.50 7.18 -4.06
N MET A 92 -3.64 7.17 -5.08
CA MET A 92 -4.06 7.07 -6.47
C MET A 92 -4.78 5.74 -6.76
N SER A 93 -4.33 4.62 -6.19
CA SER A 93 -5.03 3.33 -6.36
C SER A 93 -6.42 3.35 -5.72
N SER A 94 -6.62 4.12 -4.64
CA SER A 94 -7.93 4.26 -3.99
C SER A 94 -8.97 5.00 -4.86
N TYR A 95 -8.54 5.94 -5.71
CA TYR A 95 -9.44 6.63 -6.64
C TYR A 95 -9.96 5.70 -7.74
N LEU A 96 -9.11 4.76 -8.18
CA LEU A 96 -9.45 3.79 -9.23
C LEU A 96 -10.20 2.57 -8.70
N ASN A 97 -10.13 2.30 -7.40
CA ASN A 97 -10.86 1.21 -6.79
C ASN A 97 -12.33 1.57 -6.57
N THR A 98 -13.16 1.37 -7.60
CA THR A 98 -14.61 1.64 -7.55
C THR A 98 -15.39 0.63 -6.72
N ASN A 99 -14.77 -0.51 -6.38
CA ASN A 99 -15.42 -1.64 -5.71
C ASN A 99 -14.92 -1.82 -4.27
N VAL A 100 -14.12 -0.88 -3.75
CA VAL A 100 -13.59 -0.99 -2.40
C VAL A 100 -14.74 -0.99 -1.40
N SER A 101 -14.85 -2.06 -0.61
CA SER A 101 -15.85 -2.17 0.43
C SER A 101 -15.52 -1.25 1.60
N HIS A 102 -14.23 -1.18 1.96
CA HIS A 102 -13.72 -0.41 3.08
C HIS A 102 -12.33 0.15 2.78
N LEU A 103 -12.14 1.44 3.07
CA LEU A 103 -10.85 2.11 2.99
C LEU A 103 -10.45 2.56 4.40
N TYR A 104 -9.20 2.33 4.78
CA TYR A 104 -8.65 2.79 6.06
C TYR A 104 -7.44 3.67 5.82
N CYS A 105 -7.37 4.78 6.55
CA CYS A 105 -6.26 5.72 6.51
C CYS A 105 -5.48 5.64 7.82
N LEU A 106 -4.16 5.53 7.73
CA LEU A 106 -3.26 5.60 8.88
C LEU A 106 -3.10 7.05 9.35
N THR A 107 -3.43 7.26 10.61
CA THR A 107 -3.15 8.50 11.34
C THR A 107 -2.00 8.30 12.31
N ALA A 108 -1.64 9.34 13.07
CA ALA A 108 -0.61 9.23 14.10
C ALA A 108 -0.97 8.25 15.24
N HIS A 109 -2.26 7.92 15.40
CA HIS A 109 -2.76 7.20 16.58
C HIS A 109 -3.50 5.91 16.24
N ALA A 110 -4.01 5.76 15.01
CA ALA A 110 -4.84 4.62 14.63
C ALA A 110 -5.01 4.50 13.11
N LEU A 111 -5.50 3.33 12.70
CA LEU A 111 -6.21 3.18 11.44
C LEU A 111 -7.65 3.64 11.61
N VAL A 112 -8.08 4.58 10.78
CA VAL A 112 -9.45 5.11 10.81
C VAL A 112 -10.15 4.85 9.48
N PRO A 113 -11.46 4.56 9.47
CA PRO A 113 -12.22 4.49 8.23
C PRO A 113 -12.12 5.80 7.47
N CYS A 114 -11.88 5.70 6.17
CA CYS A 114 -11.90 6.84 5.25
C CYS A 114 -12.56 6.41 3.94
N SER A 115 -12.58 7.30 2.95
CA SER A 115 -13.11 7.02 1.63
C SER A 115 -12.28 7.75 0.58
N ARG A 116 -12.46 7.41 -0.69
CA ARG A 116 -11.86 8.17 -1.80
C ARG A 116 -12.27 9.65 -1.80
N TYR A 117 -13.35 10.03 -1.12
CA TYR A 117 -13.79 11.43 -1.03
C TYR A 117 -13.19 12.17 0.16
N THR A 118 -12.75 11.44 1.20
CA THR A 118 -12.23 12.00 2.46
C THR A 118 -10.74 11.72 2.65
N VAL A 119 -10.09 11.00 1.74
CA VAL A 119 -8.66 10.65 1.83
C VAL A 119 -7.77 11.91 1.94
N ASN A 120 -8.17 13.01 1.30
CA ASN A 120 -7.43 14.28 1.34
C ASN A 120 -7.55 15.01 2.70
N ASP A 121 -8.52 14.63 3.53
CA ASP A 121 -8.63 15.14 4.91
C ASP A 121 -7.53 14.54 5.80
N PHE A 122 -6.98 13.38 5.41
CA PHE A 122 -5.90 12.69 6.12
C PHE A 122 -4.54 12.92 5.50
N TYR A 123 -4.47 13.02 4.17
CA TYR A 123 -3.24 13.21 3.41
C TYR A 123 -3.38 14.42 2.48
N LEU A 124 -2.75 15.53 2.84
CA LEU A 124 -2.87 16.79 2.10
C LEU A 124 -2.46 16.62 0.62
N GLY A 125 -3.21 17.27 -0.27
CA GLY A 125 -3.20 17.06 -1.73
C GLY A 125 -1.91 17.42 -2.47
N GLU A 126 -0.91 18.02 -1.82
CA GLU A 126 0.41 18.27 -2.42
C GLU A 126 1.13 16.97 -2.81
N LEU A 127 0.73 15.82 -2.24
CA LEU A 127 1.31 14.51 -2.50
C LEU A 127 1.09 13.99 -3.94
N LEU A 128 0.18 14.60 -4.71
CA LEU A 128 -0.13 14.23 -6.10
C LEU A 128 0.37 15.27 -7.13
N SER A 129 1.01 16.33 -6.66
CA SER A 129 1.65 17.32 -7.53
C SER A 129 3.02 16.79 -7.97
N PRO A 130 3.36 16.82 -9.27
CA PRO A 130 4.75 16.73 -9.66
C PRO A 130 5.47 17.95 -9.07
N PHE A 131 6.61 17.73 -8.43
CA PHE A 131 7.60 18.79 -8.24
C PHE A 131 8.49 18.85 -9.47
#